data_AF-A0A7S3MBI9-F1
#
_entry.id   AF-A0A7S3MBI9-F1
#
_cell.length_a   1.000
_cell.length_b   1.000
_cell.length_c   1.000
_cell.angle_alpha   90.00
_cell.angle_beta   90.00
_cell.angle_gamma   90.00
#
_symmetry.space_group_name_H-M   'P 1'
#
loop_
_entity.id
_entity.type
_entity.pdbx_description
1 polymer ?
#
loop_
_entity_poly.entity_id
_entity_poly.type
_entity_poly.pdbx_seq_one_letter_code
_entity_poly.pdbx_strand_id
1 'polypeptide(L)'
;GQWLGAGYAKEAREAATYTARAAALVMLPLAVAFLAFARPIIALITTDPATVGPAVSYLRIVGATFSFMGIEHAFDGALTGAGDTTPCLVWGFVLNAIRIPIALWLCQSYGVEGVWIAISFSTVLKAFAMCWAFRRSPLPLLRRPV
;
A
#
# COMPACT_ATOMS: atom_id res chain seq x y z
N GLY A 1 17.85 7.22 -0.54
CA GLY A 1 18.58 8.08 -1.48
C GLY A 1 19.63 8.91 -0.78
N GLN A 2 19.27 10.11 -0.32
CA GLN A 2 20.23 11.12 0.17
C GLN A 2 21.17 10.61 1.27
N TRP A 3 20.64 10.03 2.35
CA TRP A 3 21.44 9.48 3.46
C TRP A 3 22.39 8.36 3.01
N LEU A 4 21.94 7.48 2.12
CA LEU A 4 22.78 6.41 1.57
C LEU A 4 23.93 6.97 0.72
N GLY A 5 23.66 7.99 -0.11
CA GLY A 5 24.68 8.69 -0.88
C GLY A 5 25.73 9.39 -0.01
N ALA A 6 25.37 9.77 1.22
CA ALA A 6 26.25 10.36 2.21
C ALA A 6 26.92 9.33 3.15
N GLY A 7 26.73 8.03 2.93
CA GLY A 7 27.33 6.96 3.75
C GLY A 7 26.61 6.63 5.06
N TYR A 8 25.47 7.26 5.33
CA TYR A 8 24.66 7.13 6.55
C TYR A 8 23.58 6.04 6.41
N ALA A 9 24.01 4.78 6.34
CA ALA A 9 23.10 3.65 6.08
C ALA A 9 22.16 3.35 7.26
N LYS A 10 22.60 3.59 8.51
CA LYS A 10 21.78 3.35 9.70
C LYS A 10 20.64 4.37 9.77
N GLU A 11 20.97 5.64 9.55
CA GLU A 11 20.06 6.78 9.52
C GLU A 11 19.06 6.63 8.37
N ALA A 12 19.49 6.15 7.21
CA ALA A 12 18.59 5.83 6.11
C ALA A 12 17.54 4.78 6.50
N ARG A 13 17.95 3.75 7.25
CA ARG A 13 17.04 2.67 7.70
C ARG A 13 16.06 3.14 8.76
N GLU A 14 16.54 3.96 9.70
CA GLU A 14 15.71 4.60 10.72
C GLU A 14 14.70 5.57 10.09
N ALA A 15 15.15 6.40 9.14
CA ALA A 15 14.30 7.32 8.40
C ALA A 15 13.20 6.58 7.63
N ALA A 16 13.53 5.53 6.88
CA ALA A 16 12.53 4.74 6.16
C ALA A 16 11.49 4.09 7.10
N THR A 17 11.93 3.58 8.25
CA THR A 17 11.03 2.99 9.25
C THR A 17 10.14 4.06 9.89
N TYR A 18 10.69 5.25 10.16
CA TYR A 18 9.95 6.39 10.66
C TYR A 18 8.90 6.85 9.64
N THR A 19 9.28 7.01 8.37
CA THR A 19 8.37 7.38 7.28
C THR A 19 7.23 6.38 7.13
N ALA A 20 7.50 5.07 7.20
CA ALA A 20 6.43 4.06 7.13
C ALA A 20 5.44 4.16 8.30
N ARG A 21 5.94 4.38 9.52
CA ARG A 21 5.09 4.60 10.70
C ARG A 21 4.29 5.90 10.60
N ALA A 22 4.94 6.99 10.19
CA ALA A 22 4.30 8.28 10.00
C ALA A 22 3.21 8.21 8.92
N ALA A 23 3.49 7.57 7.79
CA ALA A 23 2.52 7.35 6.72
C ALA A 23 1.30 6.55 7.23
N ALA A 24 1.53 5.47 7.97
CA ALA A 24 0.44 4.68 8.57
C ALA A 24 -0.42 5.52 9.52
N LEU A 25 0.21 6.32 10.38
CA LEU A 25 -0.45 7.18 11.36
C LEU A 25 -1.23 8.33 10.70
N VAL A 26 -0.69 8.94 9.65
CA VAL A 26 -1.37 10.00 8.89
C VAL A 26 -2.56 9.46 8.11
N MET A 27 -2.42 8.25 7.55
CA MET A 27 -3.50 7.60 6.80
C MET A 27 -4.60 7.02 7.70
N LEU A 28 -4.32 6.77 8.98
CA LEU A 28 -5.29 6.16 9.90
C LEU A 28 -6.53 7.04 10.15
N PRO A 29 -6.42 8.34 10.47
CA PRO A 29 -7.59 9.23 10.55
C PRO A 29 -8.38 9.29 9.25
N LEU A 30 -7.69 9.25 8.10
CA LEU A 30 -8.35 9.26 6.79
C LEU A 30 -9.13 7.96 6.55
N ALA A 31 -8.57 6.81 6.92
CA ALA A 31 -9.25 5.52 6.87
C ALA A 31 -10.51 5.52 7.75
N VAL A 32 -10.40 6.03 8.99
CA VAL A 32 -11.54 6.16 9.91
C VAL A 32 -12.60 7.11 9.34
N ALA A 33 -12.18 8.25 8.78
CA ALA A 33 -13.10 9.20 8.15
C ALA A 33 -13.83 8.56 6.97
N PHE A 34 -13.14 7.81 6.12
CA PHE A 34 -13.76 7.12 4.99
C PHE A 34 -14.71 6.02 5.44
N LEU A 35 -14.42 5.30 6.53
CA LEU A 35 -15.33 4.29 7.08
C LEU A 35 -16.60 4.92 7.66
N ALA A 36 -16.45 5.96 8.48
CA ALA A 36 -17.56 6.63 9.17
C ALA A 36 -18.42 7.48 8.22
N PHE A 37 -17.78 8.19 7.28
CA PHE A 37 -18.40 9.20 6.44
C PHE A 37 -18.46 8.79 4.95
N ALA A 38 -18.36 7.49 4.63
CA ALA A 38 -18.40 7.03 3.23
C ALA A 38 -19.59 7.58 2.44
N ARG A 39 -20.81 7.46 2.98
CA ARG A 39 -22.03 7.89 2.32
C ARG A 39 -22.10 9.40 2.07
N PRO A 40 -21.87 10.28 3.07
CA PRO A 40 -21.85 11.71 2.81
C PRO A 40 -20.71 12.12 1.87
N ILE A 41 -19.53 11.47 1.92
CA ILE A 41 -18.44 11.74 0.97
C ILE A 41 -18.85 11.39 -0.47
N ILE A 42 -19.44 10.21 -0.68
CA ILE A 42 -19.92 9.79 -2.02
C ILE A 42 -21.06 10.68 -2.52
N ALA A 43 -21.93 11.16 -1.64
CA ALA A 43 -23.02 12.07 -2.00
C ALA A 43 -22.54 13.43 -2.55
N LEU A 44 -21.29 13.83 -2.27
CA LEU A 44 -20.66 15.01 -2.89
C LEU A 44 -20.21 14.76 -4.33
N ILE A 45 -20.07 13.50 -4.73
CA ILE A 45 -19.57 13.08 -6.05
C ILE A 45 -20.75 12.68 -6.96
N THR A 46 -21.68 11.90 -6.45
CA THR A 46 -22.84 11.39 -7.20
C THR A 46 -24.07 11.28 -6.32
N THR A 47 -25.23 11.57 -6.91
CA THR A 47 -26.55 11.38 -6.30
C THR A 47 -27.36 10.28 -6.96
N ASP A 48 -26.82 9.63 -8.01
CA ASP A 48 -27.50 8.56 -8.71
C ASP A 48 -27.63 7.30 -7.80
N PRO A 49 -28.87 6.84 -7.51
CA PRO A 49 -29.09 5.70 -6.63
C PRO A 49 -28.41 4.41 -7.09
N ALA A 50 -28.20 4.23 -8.40
CA ALA A 50 -27.56 3.04 -8.94
C ALA A 50 -26.04 2.98 -8.64
N THR A 51 -25.40 4.14 -8.45
CA THR A 51 -23.94 4.23 -8.25
C THR A 51 -23.53 4.51 -6.80
N VAL A 52 -24.40 5.15 -6.00
CA VAL A 52 -24.10 5.48 -4.59
C VAL A 52 -23.78 4.25 -3.76
N GLY A 53 -24.56 3.17 -3.86
CA GLY A 53 -24.34 1.94 -3.10
C GLY A 53 -22.95 1.32 -3.35
N PRO A 54 -22.62 0.96 -4.61
CA PRO A 54 -21.31 0.43 -4.97
C PRO A 54 -20.14 1.34 -4.60
N ALA A 55 -20.29 2.66 -4.77
CA ALA A 55 -19.25 3.64 -4.43
C ALA A 55 -19.02 3.73 -2.91
N VAL A 56 -20.07 3.63 -2.09
CA VAL A 56 -19.95 3.57 -0.62
C VAL A 56 -19.26 2.29 -0.17
N SER A 57 -19.63 1.14 -0.76
CA SER A 57 -18.96 -0.14 -0.49
C SER A 57 -17.48 -0.07 -0.84
N TYR A 58 -17.15 0.44 -2.03
CA TYR A 58 -15.78 0.68 -2.47
C TYR A 58 -14.99 1.51 -1.44
N LEU A 59 -15.52 2.67 -1.07
CA LEU A 59 -14.83 3.61 -0.19
C LEU A 59 -14.56 3.01 1.20
N ARG A 60 -15.49 2.20 1.72
CA ARG A 60 -15.29 1.48 2.99
C ARG A 60 -14.25 0.37 2.87
N ILE A 61 -14.35 -0.48 1.85
CA ILE A 61 -13.49 -1.65 1.68
C ILE A 61 -12.04 -1.23 1.41
N VAL A 62 -11.84 -0.27 0.50
CA VAL A 62 -10.50 0.22 0.15
C VAL A 62 -9.97 1.17 1.23
N GLY A 63 -10.83 2.06 1.76
CA GLY A 63 -10.48 2.99 2.83
C GLY A 63 -9.95 2.30 4.09
N ALA A 64 -10.49 1.13 4.45
CA ALA A 64 -9.98 0.31 5.56
C ALA A 64 -8.51 -0.10 5.40
N THR A 65 -7.99 -0.11 4.17
CA THR A 65 -6.60 -0.53 3.87
C THR A 65 -5.64 0.63 3.63
N PHE A 66 -6.09 1.89 3.75
CA PHE A 66 -5.26 3.07 3.47
C PHE A 66 -3.98 3.14 4.33
N SER A 67 -4.06 2.77 5.61
CA SER A 67 -2.87 2.72 6.47
C SER A 67 -1.83 1.71 5.96
N PHE A 68 -2.27 0.56 5.42
CA PHE A 68 -1.37 -0.44 4.83
C PHE A 68 -0.78 0.04 3.51
N MET A 69 -1.60 0.71 2.68
CA MET A 69 -1.13 1.34 1.44
C MET A 69 -0.03 2.38 1.72
N GLY A 70 -0.16 3.18 2.78
CA GLY A 70 0.89 4.10 3.21
C GLY A 70 2.20 3.39 3.58
N ILE A 71 2.12 2.24 4.25
CA ILE A 71 3.30 1.41 4.60
C ILE A 71 3.93 0.80 3.33
N GLU A 72 3.12 0.24 2.44
CA GLU A 72 3.54 -0.31 1.14
C GLU A 72 4.35 0.73 0.37
N HIS A 73 3.79 1.92 0.15
CA HIS A 73 4.44 2.98 -0.62
C HIS A 73 5.67 3.56 0.07
N ALA A 74 5.68 3.65 1.41
CA ALA A 74 6.85 4.12 2.13
C ALA A 74 8.07 3.19 1.95
N PHE A 75 7.86 1.88 2.05
CA PHE A 75 8.94 0.91 1.83
C PHE A 75 9.32 0.77 0.35
N ASP A 76 8.34 0.82 -0.56
CA ASP A 76 8.59 0.84 -2.00
C ASP A 76 9.47 2.05 -2.40
N GLY A 77 9.14 3.24 -1.88
CA GLY A 77 9.94 4.45 -2.07
C GLY A 77 11.33 4.36 -1.41
N ALA A 78 11.44 3.73 -0.24
CA ALA A 78 12.72 3.54 0.44
C ALA A 78 13.66 2.60 -0.34
N LEU A 79 13.14 1.47 -0.82
CA LEU A 79 13.86 0.48 -1.61
C LEU A 79 14.27 1.03 -2.98
N THR A 80 13.31 1.61 -3.70
CA THR A 80 13.56 2.27 -4.99
C THR A 80 14.57 3.42 -4.83
N GLY A 81 14.43 4.23 -3.78
CA GLY A 81 15.36 5.30 -3.46
C GLY A 81 16.74 4.81 -2.96
N ALA A 82 16.90 3.53 -2.65
CA ALA A 82 18.18 2.88 -2.36
C ALA A 82 18.80 2.20 -3.59
N GLY A 83 18.08 2.18 -4.72
CA GLY A 83 18.49 1.46 -5.93
C GLY A 83 18.14 -0.02 -5.94
N ASP A 84 17.48 -0.54 -4.91
CA ASP A 84 17.03 -1.94 -4.83
C ASP A 84 15.57 -2.05 -5.26
N THR A 85 15.34 -2.11 -6.58
CA THR A 85 13.99 -2.19 -7.18
C THR A 85 13.48 -3.62 -7.35
N THR A 86 14.34 -4.62 -7.14
CA THR A 86 14.00 -6.04 -7.35
C THR A 86 12.82 -6.49 -6.50
N PRO A 87 12.77 -6.19 -5.18
CA PRO A 87 11.63 -6.59 -4.36
C PRO A 87 10.33 -5.91 -4.81
N CYS A 88 10.40 -4.63 -5.17
CA CYS A 88 9.27 -3.85 -5.65
C CYS A 88 8.67 -4.48 -6.91
N LEU A 89 9.52 -4.87 -7.86
CA LEU A 89 9.12 -5.55 -9.08
C LEU A 89 8.50 -6.92 -8.79
N VAL A 90 9.18 -7.76 -8.00
CA VAL A 90 8.75 -9.14 -7.73
C VAL A 90 7.41 -9.15 -7.00
N TRP A 91 7.30 -8.46 -5.87
CA TRP A 91 6.08 -8.48 -5.07
C TRP A 91 4.95 -7.68 -5.72
N GLY A 92 5.28 -6.56 -6.37
CA GLY A 92 4.32 -5.78 -7.14
C GLY A 92 3.70 -6.61 -8.26
N PHE A 93 4.53 -7.29 -9.06
CA PHE A 93 4.05 -8.15 -10.15
C PHE A 93 3.29 -9.37 -9.64
N VAL A 94 3.88 -10.17 -8.74
CA VAL A 94 3.28 -11.42 -8.24
C VAL A 94 1.93 -11.15 -7.60
N LEU A 95 1.84 -10.16 -6.71
CA LEU A 95 0.59 -9.90 -5.98
C LEU A 95 -0.46 -9.21 -6.86
N ASN A 96 -0.07 -8.40 -7.86
CA ASN A 96 -1.03 -7.88 -8.84
C ASN A 96 -1.51 -8.96 -9.81
N ALA A 97 -0.65 -9.91 -10.19
CA ALA A 97 -1.02 -11.04 -11.05
C ALA A 97 -1.98 -11.98 -10.33
N ILE A 98 -1.70 -12.34 -9.07
CA ILE A 98 -2.56 -13.18 -8.22
C ILE A 98 -3.89 -12.47 -7.88
N ARG A 99 -3.90 -11.14 -7.81
CA ARG A 99 -5.11 -10.35 -7.55
C ARG A 99 -6.20 -10.60 -8.59
N ILE A 100 -5.85 -10.78 -9.86
CA ILE A 100 -6.83 -10.98 -10.95
C ILE A 100 -7.67 -12.26 -10.75
N PRO A 101 -7.08 -13.46 -10.62
CA PRO A 101 -7.86 -14.67 -10.39
C PRO A 101 -8.62 -14.65 -9.06
N ILE A 102 -8.06 -14.05 -7.99
CA ILE A 102 -8.78 -13.87 -6.73
C ILE A 102 -10.01 -12.97 -6.92
N ALA A 103 -9.87 -11.86 -7.65
CA ALA A 103 -10.98 -10.96 -7.95
C ALA A 103 -12.07 -11.65 -8.79
N LEU A 104 -11.67 -12.41 -9.82
CA LEU A 104 -12.61 -13.18 -10.65
C LEU A 104 -13.37 -14.21 -9.83
N TRP A 105 -12.70 -14.90 -8.91
CA TRP A 105 -13.32 -15.87 -8.02
C TRP A 105 -14.27 -15.21 -7.01
N LEU A 106 -13.85 -14.16 -6.32
CA LEU A 106 -14.68 -13.45 -5.35
C LEU A 106 -15.88 -12.74 -5.99
N CYS A 107 -15.74 -12.28 -7.23
CA CYS A 107 -16.82 -11.62 -7.97
C CYS A 107 -18.04 -12.55 -8.16
N GLN A 108 -17.84 -13.86 -8.22
CA GLN A 108 -18.94 -14.84 -8.32
C GLN A 108 -19.87 -14.83 -7.10
N SER A 109 -19.33 -14.52 -5.91
CA SER A 109 -20.10 -14.53 -4.65
C SER A 109 -20.49 -13.13 -4.17
N TYR A 110 -19.64 -12.14 -4.43
CA TYR A 110 -19.78 -10.78 -3.88
C TYR A 110 -20.00 -9.71 -4.95
N GLY A 111 -20.07 -10.06 -6.23
CA GLY A 111 -20.18 -9.07 -7.31
C GLY A 111 -18.97 -8.12 -7.37
N VAL A 112 -19.22 -6.84 -7.61
CA VAL A 112 -18.16 -5.82 -7.76
C VAL A 112 -17.37 -5.65 -6.45
N GLU A 113 -17.99 -5.86 -5.30
CA GLU A 113 -17.35 -5.84 -3.98
C GLU A 113 -16.22 -6.89 -3.88
N GLY A 114 -16.36 -8.03 -4.57
CA GLY A 114 -15.32 -9.04 -4.64
C GLY A 114 -14.01 -8.52 -5.24
N VAL A 115 -14.09 -7.59 -6.19
CA VAL A 115 -12.91 -6.93 -6.78
C VAL A 115 -12.23 -6.02 -5.76
N TRP A 116 -13.00 -5.25 -4.99
CA TRP A 116 -12.45 -4.37 -3.95
C TRP A 116 -11.82 -5.16 -2.82
N ILE A 117 -12.44 -6.28 -2.40
CA ILE A 117 -11.88 -7.18 -1.39
C ILE A 117 -10.55 -7.77 -1.87
N ALA A 118 -10.47 -8.23 -3.13
CA ALA A 118 -9.24 -8.75 -3.71
C ALA A 118 -8.12 -7.68 -3.74
N ILE A 119 -8.46 -6.44 -4.12
CA ILE A 119 -7.53 -5.31 -4.10
C ILE A 119 -7.04 -5.06 -2.67
N SER A 120 -7.95 -4.86 -1.73
CA SER A 120 -7.64 -4.60 -0.32
C SER A 120 -6.76 -5.69 0.29
N PHE A 121 -7.08 -6.97 0.03
CA PHE A 121 -6.29 -8.10 0.49
C PHE A 121 -4.87 -8.08 -0.11
N SER A 122 -4.75 -7.84 -1.42
CA SER A 122 -3.45 -7.76 -2.09
C SER A 122 -2.58 -6.60 -1.58
N THR A 123 -3.18 -5.44 -1.27
CA THR A 123 -2.51 -4.26 -0.69
C THR A 123 -1.95 -4.59 0.69
N VAL A 124 -2.76 -5.22 1.55
CA VAL A 124 -2.30 -5.64 2.88
C VAL A 124 -1.13 -6.62 2.77
N LEU A 125 -1.23 -7.61 1.88
CA LEU A 125 -0.15 -8.57 1.65
C LEU A 125 1.12 -7.91 1.08
N LYS A 126 0.98 -6.93 0.18
CA LYS A 126 2.10 -6.14 -0.35
C LYS A 126 2.78 -5.31 0.74
N ALA A 127 2.02 -4.68 1.64
CA ALA A 127 2.59 -3.95 2.77
C ALA A 127 3.46 -4.85 3.66
N PHE A 128 3.00 -6.07 3.96
CA PHE A 128 3.79 -7.06 4.71
C PHE A 128 5.00 -7.56 3.92
N ALA A 129 4.83 -7.85 2.64
CA ALA A 129 5.91 -8.32 1.76
C ALA A 129 7.01 -7.26 1.60
N MET A 130 6.64 -5.99 1.42
CA MET A 130 7.56 -4.85 1.35
C MET A 130 8.29 -4.64 2.67
N CYS A 131 7.58 -4.70 3.80
CA CYS A 131 8.20 -4.62 5.12
C CYS A 131 9.21 -5.76 5.35
N TRP A 132 8.84 -6.99 4.95
CA TRP A 132 9.73 -8.14 5.03
C TRP A 132 10.95 -7.99 4.11
N ALA A 133 10.73 -7.58 2.86
CA ALA A 133 11.79 -7.33 1.88
C ALA A 133 12.75 -6.25 2.38
N PHE A 134 12.24 -5.13 2.91
CA PHE A 134 13.07 -4.08 3.49
C PHE A 134 13.89 -4.57 4.70
N ARG A 135 13.30 -5.42 5.56
CA ARG A 135 14.03 -6.00 6.70
C ARG A 135 15.15 -6.94 6.27
N ARG A 136 14.89 -7.74 5.23
CA ARG A 136 15.81 -8.73 4.64
C ARG A 136 16.82 -8.11 3.68
N SER A 137 16.49 -6.96 3.10
CA SER A 137 17.34 -6.29 2.14
C SER A 137 18.65 -6.05 2.87
N PRO A 138 19.76 -6.60 2.36
CA PRO A 138 21.04 -6.05 2.71
C PRO A 138 20.92 -4.63 2.15
N LEU A 139 20.68 -3.66 3.03
CA LEU A 139 21.05 -2.29 2.78
C LEU A 139 22.51 -2.15 3.22
N PRO A 140 23.52 -2.46 2.37
CA PRO A 140 24.87 -2.04 2.60
C PRO A 140 25.15 -0.85 1.67
N LEU A 141 25.94 0.08 2.19
CA LEU A 141 27.10 0.62 1.49
C LEU A 141 27.36 -0.13 0.17
N LEU A 142 26.86 0.39 -0.96
CA LEU A 142 27.48 0.08 -2.24
C LEU A 142 28.94 0.42 -2.04
N ARG A 143 29.75 -0.65 -2.00
CA ARG A 143 31.21 -0.70 -1.84
C ARG A 143 31.85 0.67 -2.04
N ARG A 144 32.59 1.16 -1.03
CA ARG A 144 33.57 2.24 -1.25
C ARG A 144 34.27 1.93 -2.59
N PRO A 145 34.17 2.79 -3.62
CA PRO A 145 35.13 2.71 -4.69
C PRO A 145 36.47 3.03 -4.04
N VAL A 146 37.33 2.02 -4.05
CA VAL A 146 38.77 2.14 -3.85
C VAL A 146 39.30 3.13 -4.88
#